data_AF-A0A2V7BHZ0-F1
#
_entry.id   AF-A0A2V7BHZ0-F1
#
_cell.length_a   1.000
_cell.length_b   1.000
_cell.length_c   1.000
_cell.angle_alpha   90.00
_cell.angle_beta   90.00
_cell.angle_gamma   90.00
#
_symmetry.space_group_name_H-M   'P 1'
#
loop_
_entity.id
_entity.type
_entity.pdbx_description
1 polymer ?
#
loop_
_entity_poly.entity_id
_entity_poly.type
_entity_poly.pdbx_seq_one_letter_code
_entity_poly.pdbx_strand_id
1 'polypeptide(L)' 'MGHGAPRRTLAAALSAAAAANGPATGGLLATEPPLADRLAQLAPLAPLAAVAARAPAPR' A
#
# COMPACT_ATOMS: atom_id res chain seq x y z
N MET A 1 -11.94 14.09 -0.21
CA MET A 1 -10.78 13.40 -0.80
C MET A 1 -10.90 11.91 -0.53
N GLY A 2 -11.61 11.18 -1.39
CA GLY A 2 -11.83 9.74 -1.21
C GLY A 2 -10.74 8.95 -1.91
N HIS A 3 -9.86 8.27 -1.17
CA HIS A 3 -8.92 7.33 -1.76
C HIS A 3 -9.72 6.19 -2.41
N GLY A 4 -9.85 6.19 -3.74
CA GLY A 4 -10.67 5.21 -4.49
C GLY A 4 -10.33 3.75 -4.22
N ALA A 5 -9.13 3.46 -3.67
CA ALA A 5 -8.81 2.18 -3.06
C ALA A 5 -7.77 2.35 -1.94
N PRO A 6 -8.17 2.44 -0.66
CA PRO A 6 -7.27 2.74 0.45
C PRO A 6 -6.12 1.72 0.59
N ARG A 7 -6.39 0.43 0.35
CA ARG A 7 -5.37 -0.63 0.37
C ARG A 7 -4.30 -0.46 -0.70
N ARG A 8 -4.69 -0.02 -1.91
CA ARG A 8 -3.77 0.20 -3.03
C ARG A 8 -2.91 1.44 -2.80
N THR A 9 -3.53 2.54 -2.35
CA THR A 9 -2.81 3.76 -1.97
C THR A 9 -1.79 3.48 -0.87
N LEU A 10 -2.17 2.66 0.12
CA LEU A 10 -1.26 2.27 1.20
C LEU A 10 -0.11 1.40 0.68
N ALA A 11 -0.37 0.39 -0.16
CA ALA A 11 0.69 -0.43 -0.76
C ALA A 11 1.69 0.40 -1.59
N ALA A 12 1.19 1.38 -2.35
CA ALA A 12 2.03 2.31 -3.11
C ALA A 12 2.86 3.22 -2.19
N ALA A 13 2.27 3.77 -1.13
CA ALA A 13 2.96 4.60 -0.16
C ALA A 13 4.06 3.82 0.59
N LEU A 14 3.78 2.58 1.01
CA LEU A 14 4.77 1.71 1.65
C LEU A 14 5.95 1.38 0.72
N SER A 15 5.67 1.13 -0.56
CA SER A 15 6.71 0.86 -1.55
C SER A 15 7.56 2.10 -1.82
N ALA A 16 6.95 3.27 -1.96
CA ALA A 16 7.66 4.53 -2.15
C ALA A 16 8.51 4.90 -0.92
N ALA A 17 7.98 4.68 0.28
CA ALA A 17 8.72 4.90 1.52
C ALA A 17 9.93 3.97 1.64
N ALA A 18 9.81 2.70 1.22
CA ALA A 18 10.94 1.78 1.19
C ALA A 18 12.00 2.16 0.15
N ALA A 19 11.59 2.68 -1.01
CA ALA A 19 12.52 3.18 -2.02
C ALA A 19 13.30 4.41 -1.53
N ALA A 20 12.65 5.31 -0.77
CA ALA A 20 13.28 6.52 -0.25
C ALA A 20 14.17 6.26 0.97
N ASN A 21 13.77 5.37 1.88
CA ASN A 21 14.47 5.12 3.14
C ASN A 21 15.43 3.92 3.07
N GLY A 22 15.42 3.16 1.99
CA GLY A 22 16.12 1.89 1.89
C GLY A 22 15.36 0.74 2.56
N PRO A 23 15.86 -0.51 2.43
CA PRO A 23 15.22 -1.65 3.06
C PRO A 23 15.18 -1.45 4.58
N ALA A 24 13.99 -1.60 5.17
CA ALA A 24 13.89 -1.70 6.61
C ALA A 24 14.67 -2.94 7.04
N THR A 25 15.85 -2.74 7.62
CA THR A 25 16.65 -3.81 8.20
C THR A 25 15.87 -4.32 9.40
N GLY A 26 15.03 -5.34 9.17
CA GLY A 26 14.27 -6.00 10.22
C GLY A 26 15.23 -6.55 11.26
N GLY A 27 15.47 -5.74 12.30
CA GLY A 27 16.34 -6.08 13.42
C GLY A 27 15.50 -6.40 14.65
N LEU A 28 16.16 -6.81 15.74
CA LEU A 28 15.53 -7.20 17.00
C LEU A 28 14.64 -6.10 17.63
N LEU A 29 14.80 -4.84 17.22
CA LEU A 29 14.01 -3.70 17.68
C LEU A 29 12.93 -3.25 16.68
N ALA A 30 12.80 -3.94 15.54
CA ALA A 30 11.74 -3.65 14.59
C ALA A 30 10.40 -4.04 15.20
N THR A 31 9.55 -3.05 15.47
CA THR A 31 8.18 -3.23 15.95
C THR A 31 7.21 -3.59 14.84
N GLU A 32 7.59 -3.34 13.58
CA GLU A 32 6.77 -3.59 12.42
C GLU A 32 7.25 -4.81 11.63
N PRO A 33 6.33 -5.63 11.10
CA PRO A 33 6.68 -6.76 10.24
C PRO A 33 7.40 -6.29 8.96
N PRO A 34 8.17 -7.17 8.31
CA PRO A 34 8.91 -6.82 7.11
C PRO A 34 7.99 -6.32 6.00
N LEU A 35 8.54 -5.51 5.08
CA LEU A 35 7.76 -4.88 4.01
C LEU A 35 6.98 -5.89 3.17
N ALA A 36 7.58 -7.05 2.86
CA ALA A 36 6.95 -8.11 2.09
C ALA A 36 5.68 -8.64 2.78
N ASP A 37 5.72 -8.88 4.09
CA ASP A 37 4.57 -9.37 4.86
C ASP A 37 3.46 -8.32 4.93
N ARG A 38 3.83 -7.05 5.10
CA ARG A 38 2.86 -5.94 5.08
C ARG A 38 2.16 -5.82 3.73
N LEU A 39 2.89 -5.98 2.63
CA LEU A 39 2.31 -5.99 1.29
C LEU A 39 1.44 -7.23 1.04
N ALA A 40 1.85 -8.40 1.56
CA ALA A 40 1.08 -9.64 1.47
C ALA A 40 -0.27 -9.52 2.20
N GLN A 41 -0.30 -8.87 3.37
CA GLN A 41 -1.56 -8.61 4.10
C GLN A 41 -2.50 -7.64 3.37
N LEU A 42 -1.97 -6.83 2.45
CA LEU A 42 -2.79 -5.94 1.61
C LEU A 42 -3.32 -6.63 0.35
N ALA A 43 -2.88 -7.84 0.04
CA ALA A 43 -3.39 -8.64 -1.06
C ALA A 43 -4.72 -9.32 -0.69
N PRO A 44 -5.69 -9.46 -1.63
CA PRO A 44 -5.62 -9.04 -3.03
C PRO A 44 -5.87 -7.54 -3.19
N LEU A 45 -5.00 -6.88 -3.96
CA LEU A 45 -5.23 -5.50 -4.38
C LEU A 45 -6.29 -5.50 -5.47
N ALA A 46 -7.34 -4.71 -5.30
CA ALA A 46 -8.41 -4.61 -6.29
C ALA A 46 -7.82 -4.27 -7.68
N PRO A 47 -8.29 -4.93 -8.76
CA PRO A 47 -7.83 -4.63 -10.11
C PRO A 47 -8.03 -3.15 -10.43
N LEU A 48 -7.08 -2.56 -11.17
CA LEU A 48 -7.05 -1.13 -11.49
C LEU A 48 -8.41 -0.65 -12.07
N ALA A 49 -9.03 -1.49 -12.89
CA ALA A 49 -10.34 -1.25 -13.49
C ALA A 49 -11.49 -1.19 -12.46
N ALA A 50 -11.45 -2.03 -11.42
CA ALA A 50 -12.47 -2.04 -10.35
C ALA A 50 -12.36 -0.80 -9.44
N VAL A 51 -11.14 -0.27 -9.27
CA VAL A 51 -10.89 0.95 -8.50
C VAL A 51 -11.34 2.20 -9.26
N ALA A 52 -11.06 2.26 -10.57
CA ALA A 52 -11.52 3.35 -11.43
C ALA A 52 -13.05 3.42 -11.51
N ALA A 53 -13.73 2.27 -11.55
CA ALA A 53 -15.19 2.19 -11.57
C ALA A 53 -15.87 2.61 -10.25
N ARG A 54 -15.15 2.55 -9.12
CA ARG A 54 -15.65 2.93 -7.79
C ARG A 54 -15.27 4.35 -7.36
N ALA A 55 -14.42 5.03 -8.14
CA ALA A 55 -14.16 6.44 -7.95
C ALA A 55 -15.48 7.21 -8.19
N PRO A 56 -15.96 8.01 -7.22
CA PRO A 56 -17.15 8.83 -7.45
C PRO A 56 -16.87 9.77 -8.63
N ALA A 57 -17.80 9.78 -9.60
CA ALA A 57 -17.73 10.67 -10.76
C ALA A 57 -17.54 12.13 -10.29
N PRO A 58 -16.71 12.93 -10.98
CA PRO A 58 -16.59 14.34 -10.68
C PRO A 58 -17.97 15.00 -10.81
N ARG A 59 -18.42 15.68 -9.74
CA ARG A 59 -19.54 16.62 -9.76
C ARG A 59 -19.00 18.02 -9.98
#